data_AF-A0A2D8AFK4-F1
#
_entry.id   AF-A0A2D8AFK4-F1
#
_cell.length_a   1.000
_cell.length_b   1.000
_cell.length_c   1.000
_cell.angle_alpha   90.00
_cell.angle_beta   90.00
_cell.angle_gamma   90.00
#
_symmetry.space_group_name_H-M   'P 1'
#
loop_
_entity.id
_entity.type
_entity.pdbx_description
1 polymer ?
#
loop_
_entity_poly.entity_id
_entity_poly.type
_entity_poly.pdbx_seq_one_letter_code
_entity_poly.pdbx_strand_id
1 'polypeptide(L)' 'MDLFQIIVLALVQGLTEFLPISSSAHLILPSAVLGWQDQGLAFDVAVHIGTLLAVVVYFRQDIL' A
#
# COMPACT_ATOMS: atom_id res chain seq x y z
N MET A 1 -10.31 -11.63 0.06
CA MET A 1 -9.99 -10.72 -1.05
C MET A 1 -9.60 -11.53 -2.27
N ASP A 2 -10.00 -11.08 -3.46
CA ASP A 2 -9.55 -11.68 -4.72
C ASP A 2 -8.23 -11.06 -5.22
N LEU A 3 -7.62 -11.66 -6.24
CA LEU A 3 -6.37 -11.17 -6.81
C LEU A 3 -6.50 -9.76 -7.39
N PHE A 4 -7.68 -9.41 -7.92
CA PHE A 4 -7.93 -8.09 -8.49
C PHE A 4 -7.88 -7.00 -7.41
N GLN A 5 -8.58 -7.19 -6.29
CA GLN A 5 -8.57 -6.30 -5.14
C GLN A 5 -7.16 -6.16 -4.56
N ILE A 6 -6.42 -7.26 -4.47
CA ILE A 6 -5.02 -7.26 -4.00
C ILE A 6 -4.16 -6.35 -4.90
N ILE A 7 -4.24 -6.52 -6.22
CA ILE A 7 -3.46 -5.70 -7.17
C ILE A 7 -3.86 -4.23 -7.08
N VAL A 8 -5.16 -3.94 -7.00
CA VAL A 8 -5.65 -2.56 -6.88
C VAL A 8 -5.13 -1.90 -5.61
N LEU A 9 -5.27 -2.56 -4.44
CA LEU A 9 -4.80 -2.01 -3.17
C LEU A 9 -3.26 -1.84 -3.13
N ALA A 10 -2.51 -2.78 -3.70
CA ALA A 10 -1.05 -2.67 -3.78
C ALA A 10 -0.61 -1.48 -4.65
N LEU A 11 -1.29 -1.25 -5.78
CA LEU A 11 -1.06 -0.07 -6.62
C LEU A 11 -1.43 1.23 -5.90
N VAL A 12 -2.58 1.23 -5.21
CA VAL A 12 -3.00 2.38 -4.40
C VAL A 12 -1.98 2.70 -3.32
N GLN A 13 -1.49 1.71 -2.56
CA GLN A 13 -0.40 1.93 -1.59
C GLN A 13 0.84 2.50 -2.27
N GLY A 14 1.31 1.88 -3.35
CA GLY A 14 2.52 2.30 -4.06
C GLY A 14 2.45 3.74 -4.58
N LEU A 15 1.27 4.18 -5.03
CA LEU A 15 1.06 5.55 -5.50
C LEU A 15 0.88 6.55 -4.35
N THR A 16 0.15 6.18 -3.30
CA THR A 16 -0.27 7.11 -2.24
C THR A 16 0.74 7.26 -1.12
N GLU A 17 1.62 6.29 -0.89
CA GLU A 17 2.60 6.32 0.21
C GLU A 17 3.57 7.50 0.11
N PHE A 18 3.95 7.90 -1.11
CA PHE A 18 4.88 8.99 -1.33
C PHE A 18 4.21 10.36 -1.41
N LEU A 19 2.88 10.38 -1.37
CA LEU A 19 2.06 11.59 -1.42
C LEU A 19 1.57 11.93 0.00
N PRO A 20 1.54 13.21 0.41
CA PRO A 20 1.06 13.62 1.73
C PRO A 20 -0.48 13.62 1.81
N ILE A 21 -1.11 12.48 1.51
CA ILE A 21 -2.57 12.31 1.38
C ILE A 21 -3.13 11.13 2.21
N SER A 22 -2.31 10.52 3.07
CA SER A 22 -2.65 9.34 3.90
C SER A 22 -2.98 8.09 3.09
N SER A 23 -1.97 7.24 2.88
CA SER A 23 -2.10 5.95 2.20
C SER A 23 -3.03 4.98 2.96
N SER A 24 -2.97 4.96 4.30
CA SER A 24 -3.83 4.11 5.13
C SER A 24 -5.33 4.41 4.94
N ALA A 25 -5.68 5.69 4.76
CA ALA A 25 -7.06 6.07 4.47
C ALA A 25 -7.53 5.53 3.11
N HIS A 26 -6.65 5.50 2.11
CA HIS A 26 -6.97 4.95 0.80
C HIS A 26 -7.06 3.41 0.80
N LEU A 27 -6.34 2.72 1.69
CA LEU A 27 -6.43 1.27 1.84
C LEU A 27 -7.74 0.81 2.51
N ILE A 28 -8.26 1.56 3.50
CA ILE A 28 -9.51 1.21 4.21
C ILE A 28 -10.78 1.72 3.49
N LEU A 29 -10.65 2.69 2.59
CA LEU A 29 -11.77 3.29 1.86
C LEU A 29 -12.62 2.26 1.08
N PRO A 30 -12.02 1.31 0.32
CA PRO A 30 -12.79 0.30 -0.41
C PRO A 30 -13.62 -0.62 0.48
N SER A 31 -13.11 -1.02 1.65
CA SER A 31 -13.90 -1.83 2.60
C SER A 31 -15.01 -1.01 3.25
N ALA A 32 -14.75 0.27 3.56
CA ALA A 32 -15.73 1.17 4.17
C ALA A 32 -16.86 1.62 3.22
N VAL A 33 -16.60 1.77 1.92
CA VAL A 33 -17.55 2.39 0.97
C VAL A 33 -18.05 1.41 -0.10
N LEU A 34 -17.20 0.50 -0.57
CA LEU A 34 -17.53 -0.42 -1.67
C LEU A 34 -17.92 -1.83 -1.17
N GLY A 35 -17.91 -2.05 0.15
CA GLY A 35 -18.22 -3.35 0.76
C GLY A 35 -17.18 -4.43 0.46
N TRP A 36 -15.95 -4.04 0.11
CA TRP A 36 -14.85 -5.00 -0.07
C TRP A 36 -14.52 -5.66 1.27
N GLN A 37 -13.97 -6.87 1.20
CA GLN A 37 -13.43 -7.50 2.41
C GLN A 37 -12.22 -6.72 2.91
N ASP A 38 -12.12 -6.58 4.22
CA ASP A 38 -10.95 -5.98 4.87
C ASP A 38 -9.69 -6.79 4.54
N GLN A 39 -8.63 -6.09 4.15
CA GLN A 39 -7.34 -6.67 3.78
C GLN A 39 -6.56 -7.18 4.99
N GLY A 40 -6.87 -6.67 6.19
CA GLY A 40 -6.20 -7.00 7.44
C GLY A 40 -4.83 -6.34 7.61
N LEU A 41 -4.41 -6.24 8.88
CA LEU A 41 -3.13 -5.62 9.27
C LEU A 41 -1.90 -6.26 8.60
N ALA A 42 -1.93 -7.57 8.38
CA ALA A 42 -0.81 -8.27 7.74
C ALA A 42 -0.59 -7.79 6.30
N PHE A 43 -1.68 -7.51 5.56
CA PHE A 43 -1.58 -6.96 4.22
C PHE A 43 -1.05 -5.53 4.24
N ASP A 44 -1.59 -4.69 5.12
CA ASP A 44 -1.15 -3.30 5.28
C ASP A 44 0.36 -3.25 5.54
N VAL A 45 0.85 -4.05 6.50
CA VAL A 45 2.30 -4.14 6.79
C VAL A 45 3.10 -4.61 5.57
N ALA A 46 2.61 -5.63 4.85
CA ALA A 46 3.32 -6.15 3.68
C ALA A 46 3.47 -5.10 2.57
N VAL A 47 2.43 -4.32 2.29
CA VAL A 47 2.49 -3.27 1.25
C VAL A 47 3.36 -2.09 1.68
N HIS A 48 3.41 -1.74 2.98
CA HIS A 48 4.36 -0.74 3.51
C HIS A 48 5.82 -1.21 3.45
N ILE A 49 6.08 -2.50 3.67
CA ILE A 49 7.42 -3.08 3.44
C ILE A 49 7.79 -2.96 1.96
N GLY A 50 6.83 -3.19 1.05
CA GLY A 50 7.04 -3.01 -0.38
C GLY A 50 7.45 -1.59 -0.76
N THR A 51 6.77 -0.57 -0.23
CA THR A 51 7.12 0.84 -0.48
C THR A 51 8.43 1.25 0.17
N LEU A 52 8.72 0.77 1.39
CA LEU A 52 10.02 0.96 2.04
C LEU A 52 11.14 0.37 1.18
N LEU A 53 10.99 -0.86 0.68
CA LEU A 53 11.96 -1.49 -0.19
C LEU A 53 12.17 -0.68 -1.48
N ALA A 54 11.09 -0.15 -2.07
CA ALA A 54 11.20 0.71 -3.25
C ALA A 54 12.07 1.95 -2.98
N VAL A 55 11.89 2.62 -1.83
CA VAL A 55 12.71 3.76 -1.41
C VAL A 55 14.15 3.35 -1.17
N VAL A 56 14.39 2.25 -0.44
CA VAL A 56 15.74 1.75 -0.17
C VAL A 56 16.48 1.40 -1.46
N VAL A 57 15.82 0.78 -2.43
CA VAL A 57 16.41 0.44 -3.73
C VAL A 57 16.66 1.69 -4.57
N TYR A 58 15.74 2.66 -4.55
CA TYR A 58 15.89 3.92 -5.28
C TYR A 58 17.09 4.72 -4.75
N PHE A 59 17.17 4.91 -3.42
CA PHE A 59 18.25 5.64 -2.74
C PHE A 59 19.44 4.76 -2.34
N ARG A 60 19.60 3.57 -2.94
CA ARG A 60 20.64 2.61 -2.53
C ARG A 60 22.07 3.17 -2.54
N GLN A 61 22.35 4.18 -3.39
CA GLN A 61 23.66 4.82 -3.49
C GLN A 61 23.90 5.87 -2.39
N ASP A 62 22.83 6.44 -1.84
CA ASP A 62 22.90 7.38 -0.74
C ASP A 62 22.89 6.67 0.63
N ILE A 63 22.33 5.45 0.66
CA ILE A 63 22.22 4.61 1.86
C ILE A 63 23.48 3.75 2.09
N LEU A 64 24.16 3.31 1.03
CA LEU A 64 25.35 2.42 1.09
C LEU A 64 26.65 3.20 0.86
#